data_AF-A0A226HJS9-F1
#
_entry.id   AF-A0A226HJS9-F1
#
_cell.length_a   1.000
_cell.length_b   1.000
_cell.length_c   1.000
_cell.angle_alpha   90.00
_cell.angle_beta   90.00
_cell.angle_gamma   90.00
#
_symmetry.space_group_name_H-M   'P 1'
#
loop_
_entity.id
_entity.type
_entity.pdbx_description
1 polymer ?
#
loop_
_entity_poly.entity_id
_entity_poly.type
_entity_poly.pdbx_seq_one_letter_code
_entity_poly.pdbx_strand_id
1 'polypeptide(L)' 'MEKEPKQNQRNKWIALINIPVQMGVIIFLFSYFGTWLDENHPSPKVYYNTIFVMIGVGLALYNVIRQVSDINKTK' A
#
# COMPACT_ATOMS: atom_id res chain seq x y z
N MET A 1 -13.09 30.02 25.95
CA MET A 1 -12.80 29.52 24.59
C MET A 1 -11.75 28.43 24.73
N GLU A 2 -12.19 27.21 25.01
CA GLU A 2 -11.31 26.04 25.03
C GLU A 2 -10.70 25.87 23.63
N LYS A 3 -9.37 25.94 23.55
CA LYS A 3 -8.65 25.72 22.29
C LYS A 3 -8.52 24.22 22.11
N GLU A 4 -9.48 23.64 21.39
CA GLU A 4 -9.54 22.22 21.07
C GLU A 4 -8.31 21.72 20.28
N PRO A 5 -7.95 20.43 20.37
CA PRO A 5 -6.58 19.93 20.24
C PRO A 5 -6.14 19.80 18.77
N LYS A 6 -5.69 20.89 18.17
CA LYS A 6 -5.09 20.90 16.81
C LYS A 6 -3.82 20.03 16.67
N GLN A 7 -3.16 19.66 17.76
CA GLN A 7 -1.91 18.89 17.72
C GLN A 7 -2.11 17.42 17.35
N ASN A 8 -3.27 16.82 17.67
CA ASN A 8 -3.54 15.41 17.37
C ASN A 8 -3.85 15.17 15.87
N GLN A 9 -4.46 16.15 15.21
CA GLN A 9 -4.85 16.09 13.79
C GLN A 9 -3.62 16.11 12.84
N ARG A 10 -2.59 16.91 13.17
CA ARG A 10 -1.36 16.99 12.36
C ARG A 10 -0.55 15.69 12.41
N ASN A 11 -0.54 15.01 13.56
CA ASN A 11 0.16 13.74 13.72
C ASN A 11 -0.53 12.61 12.94
N LYS A 12 -1.86 12.64 12.83
CA LYS A 12 -2.63 11.72 11.98
C LYS A 12 -2.29 11.88 10.50
N TRP A 13 -2.18 13.10 9.99
CA TRP A 13 -1.79 13.36 8.59
C TRP A 13 -0.39 12.86 8.25
N ILE A 14 0.57 13.03 9.17
CA ILE A 14 1.94 12.52 8.98
C ILE A 14 1.95 10.98 8.97
N ALA A 15 1.17 10.33 9.84
CA ALA A 15 1.01 8.88 9.82
C ALA A 15 0.36 8.37 8.52
N LEU A 16 -0.64 9.09 8.01
CA LEU A 16 -1.34 8.76 6.76
C LEU A 16 -0.42 8.77 5.53
N ILE A 17 0.59 9.63 5.50
CA ILE A 17 1.56 9.72 4.40
C ILE A 17 2.62 8.60 4.51
N ASN A 18 2.98 8.15 5.71
CA ASN A 18 3.97 7.10 5.91
C ASN A 18 3.46 5.69 5.56
N ILE A 19 2.15 5.43 5.73
CA ILE A 19 1.51 4.15 5.43
C ILE A 19 1.71 3.71 3.96
N PRO A 20 1.36 4.55 2.94
CA PRO A 20 1.54 4.17 1.54
C PRO A 20 3.02 4.07 1.15
N VAL A 21 3.93 4.80 1.80
CA VAL A 21 5.38 4.65 1.58
C VAL A 21 5.85 3.25 1.98
N GLN A 22 5.38 2.75 3.13
CA GLN A 22 5.71 1.39 3.59
C GLN A 22 5.08 0.31 2.69
N MET A 23 3.86 0.53 2.19
CA MET A 23 3.25 -0.34 1.19
C MET A 23 3.98 -0.32 -0.15
N GLY A 24 4.51 0.84 -0.55
CA GLY A 24 5.27 0.99 -1.79
C GLY A 24 6.49 0.06 -1.84
N VAL A 25 7.16 -0.14 -0.70
CA VAL A 25 8.28 -1.10 -0.57
C VAL A 25 7.81 -2.54 -0.83
N ILE A 26 6.64 -2.91 -0.28
CA ILE A 26 6.06 -4.25 -0.48
C ILE A 26 5.66 -4.46 -1.95
N ILE A 27 5.00 -3.47 -2.58
CA ILE A 27 4.63 -3.53 -4.00
C ILE A 27 5.88 -3.64 -4.88
N PHE A 28 6.94 -2.89 -4.58
CA PHE A 28 8.20 -2.95 -5.31
C PHE A 28 8.84 -4.34 -5.22
N LEU A 29 8.88 -4.94 -4.03
CA LEU A 29 9.36 -6.31 -3.82
C LEU A 29 8.55 -7.33 -4.63
N PHE A 30 7.22 -7.26 -4.59
CA PHE A 30 6.36 -8.16 -5.35
C PHE A 30 6.46 -7.96 -6.86
N SER A 31 6.66 -6.72 -7.34
CA SER A 31 6.88 -6.42 -8.76
C SER A 31 8.22 -6.95 -9.26
N TYR A 32 9.28 -6.79 -8.46
CA TYR A 32 10.59 -7.35 -8.77
C TYR A 32 10.53 -8.89 -8.82
N PHE A 33 9.86 -9.49 -7.83
CA PHE A 33 9.69 -10.94 -7.78
C PHE A 33 8.82 -11.48 -8.93
N GLY A 34 7.75 -10.76 -9.29
CA GLY A 34 6.92 -11.11 -10.45
C GLY A 34 7.69 -11.05 -11.76
N THR A 35 8.58 -10.06 -11.91
CA THR A 35 9.47 -9.92 -13.07
C THR A 35 10.50 -11.05 -13.13
N TRP A 36 11.12 -11.40 -12.00
CA TRP A 36 12.05 -12.53 -11.90
C TRP A 36 11.38 -13.88 -12.25
N LEU A 37 10.10 -14.03 -11.91
CA LEU A 37 9.32 -15.22 -12.23
C LEU A 37 8.99 -15.29 -13.73
N ASP A 38 8.63 -14.17 -14.35
CA ASP A 38 8.41 -14.08 -15.81
C ASP A 38 9.69 -14.42 -16.60
N GLU A 39 10.87 -14.01 -16.09
CA GLU A 39 12.16 -14.32 -16.70
C GLU A 39 12.57 -15.80 -16.52
N ASN A 40 12.30 -16.42 -15.37
CA ASN A 40 12.67 -17.83 -15.11
C ASN A 40 11.68 -18.85 -15.69
N HIS A 41 10.42 -18.46 -15.88
CA HIS A 41 9.40 -19.29 -16.51
C HIS A 41 8.83 -18.61 -17.76
N PRO A 42 9.65 -18.48 -18.84
CA PRO A 42 9.22 -17.82 -20.07
C PRO A 42 8.09 -18.62 -20.72
N SER A 43 6.85 -18.22 -20.42
CA SER A 43 5.64 -18.78 -20.97
C SER A 43 5.02 -17.75 -21.91
N PRO A 44 5.04 -17.94 -23.25
CA PRO A 44 4.57 -16.94 -24.22
C PRO A 44 3.08 -16.58 -24.12
N LYS A 45 2.33 -17.23 -23.23
CA LYS A 45 0.89 -17.03 -22.99
C LYS A 45 0.56 -16.54 -21.58
N VAL A 46 1.50 -16.58 -20.63
CA VAL A 46 1.20 -16.28 -19.22
C VAL A 46 2.21 -15.27 -18.70
N TYR A 47 1.73 -14.04 -18.51
CA TYR A 47 2.44 -12.97 -17.80
C TYR A 47 2.10 -13.07 -16.31
N TYR A 48 2.86 -13.86 -15.58
CA TYR A 48 2.68 -14.04 -14.15
C TYR A 48 2.92 -12.73 -13.40
N ASN A 49 3.86 -11.90 -13.86
CA ASN A 49 4.13 -10.57 -13.32
C ASN A 49 2.87 -9.69 -13.31
N THR A 50 2.14 -9.63 -14.44
CA THR A 50 0.93 -8.81 -14.56
C THR A 50 -0.13 -9.21 -13.54
N ILE A 51 -0.38 -10.51 -13.36
CA ILE A 51 -1.38 -11.01 -12.41
C ILE A 51 -0.94 -10.72 -10.97
N PHE A 52 0.32 -10.98 -10.63
CA PHE A 52 0.86 -10.76 -9.29
C PHE A 52 0.87 -9.28 -8.91
N VAL A 53 1.26 -8.40 -9.84
CA VAL A 53 1.26 -6.94 -9.64
C VAL A 53 -0.17 -6.43 -9.48
N MET A 54 -1.12 -6.88 -10.31
CA MET A 54 -2.53 -6.47 -10.22
C MET A 54 -3.14 -6.83 -8.86
N ILE A 55 -2.85 -8.04 -8.36
CA ILE A 55 -3.28 -8.50 -7.02
C ILE A 55 -2.57 -7.69 -5.92
N GLY A 56 -1.26 -7.48 -6.04
CA GLY A 56 -0.47 -6.72 -5.08
C GLY A 56 -0.94 -5.27 -4.95
N VAL A 57 -1.23 -4.61 -6.07
CA VAL A 57 -1.78 -3.24 -6.11
C VAL A 57 -3.18 -3.21 -5.49
N GLY A 58 -4.06 -4.17 -5.83
CA GLY A 58 -5.40 -4.25 -5.26
C GLY A 58 -5.40 -4.42 -3.73
N LEU A 59 -4.58 -5.35 -3.22
CA LEU A 59 -4.40 -5.56 -1.78
C LEU A 59 -3.78 -4.35 -1.09
N ALA A 60 -2.86 -3.66 -1.76
CA ALA A 60 -2.25 -2.46 -1.21
C ALA A 60 -3.22 -1.32 -1.05
N LEU A 61 -4.02 -1.04 -2.07
CA LEU A 61 -5.04 -0.01 -1.99
C LEU A 61 -6.08 -0.33 -0.91
N TYR A 62 -6.50 -1.58 -0.79
CA TYR A 62 -7.42 -2.01 0.26
C TYR A 62 -6.84 -1.79 1.67
N ASN A 63 -5.59 -2.21 1.91
CA ASN A 63 -4.93 -2.03 3.20
C ASN A 63 -4.71 -0.57 3.56
N VAL A 64 -4.35 0.29 2.59
CA VAL A 64 -4.23 1.73 2.81
C VAL A 64 -5.58 2.33 3.22
N ILE A 65 -6.66 2.06 2.46
CA ILE A 65 -8.00 2.58 2.75
C ILE A 65 -8.47 2.14 4.15
N ARG A 66 -8.21 0.88 4.51
CA ARG A 66 -8.54 0.35 5.84
C ARG A 66 -7.78 1.06 6.95
N GLN A 67 -6.45 1.20 6.83
CA GLN A 67 -5.63 1.91 7.83
C GLN A 67 -6.02 3.39 7.96
N VAL A 68 -6.34 4.05 6.84
CA VAL A 68 -6.83 5.43 6.83
C VAL A 68 -8.16 5.55 7.58
N SER A 69 -9.09 4.60 7.35
CA SER A 69 -10.40 4.57 8.00
C SER A 69 -10.29 4.31 9.53
N ASP A 70 -9.39 3.42 9.95
CA ASP A 70 -9.16 3.11 11.37
C ASP A 70 -8.57 4.30 12.14
N ILE A 71 -7.64 5.05 11.52
CA ILE A 71 -7.10 6.31 12.08
C ILE A 71 -8.22 7.36 12.25
N ASN A 72 -9.20 7.38 11.34
CA ASN A 72 -10.33 8.29 11.41
C ASN A 72 -11.39 7.86 12.43
N LYS A 73 -11.55 6.55 12.68
CA LYS A 73 -12.48 5.98 13.67
C LYS A 73 -12.00 6.06 15.11
N THR A 74 -10.71 6.28 15.34
CA THR A 74 -10.18 6.54 16.69
C THR A 74 -10.58 7.97 17.08
N LYS A 75 -11.79 8.07 17.62
CA LYS A 75 -12.44 9.24 18.22
C LYS A 75 -12.44 9.06 19.73
#